data_AF-A0A524C6L0-F1
#
_entry.id   AF-A0A524C6L0-F1
#
_cell.length_a   1.000
_cell.length_b   1.000
_cell.length_c   1.000
_cell.angle_alpha   90.00
_cell.angle_beta   90.00
_cell.angle_gamma   90.00
#
_symmetry.space_group_name_H-M   'P 1'
#
loop_
_entity.id
_entity.type
_entity.pdbx_description
1 polymer ?
#
loop_
_entity_poly.entity_id
_entity_poly.type
_entity_poly.pdbx_seq_one_letter_code
_entity_poly.pdbx_strand_id
1 'polypeptide(L)' 'MAKGECPKCGMKFEGKDEAEVKKKMKEHAEKHHS' A
#
# COMPACT_ATOMS: atom_id res chain seq x y z
N MET A 1 7.47 -1.91 -12.51
CA MET A 1 6.22 -1.53 -11.83
C MET A 1 6.00 -2.53 -10.70
N ALA A 2 6.03 -2.06 -9.45
CA ALA A 2 5.77 -2.90 -8.28
C ALA A 2 4.28 -2.84 -7.92
N LYS A 3 3.77 -3.94 -7.35
CA LYS A 3 2.39 -4.07 -6.89
C LYS A 3 2.35 -4.52 -5.44
N GLY A 4 1.37 -4.06 -4.69
CA GLY A 4 1.12 -4.46 -3.30
C GLY A 4 -0.37 -4.49 -3.00
N GLU A 5 -0.75 -5.22 -1.96
CA GLU A 5 -2.14 -5.35 -1.52
C GLU A 5 -2.23 -5.17 0.00
N CYS A 6 -3.17 -4.34 0.47
CA CYS A 6 -3.41 -4.15 1.88
C CYS A 6 -3.97 -5.44 2.51
N PRO A 7 -3.31 -6.04 3.50
CA PRO A 7 -3.74 -7.31 4.08
C PRO A 7 -5.02 -7.20 4.93
N LYS A 8 -5.44 -5.99 5.32
CA LYS A 8 -6.67 -5.78 6.12
C LYS A 8 -7.94 -5.71 5.27
N CYS A 9 -7.85 -5.16 4.05
CA CYS A 9 -9.03 -4.84 3.23
C CYS A 9 -8.90 -5.23 1.75
N GLY A 10 -7.77 -5.77 1.32
CA GLY A 10 -7.55 -6.20 -0.07
C GLY A 10 -7.37 -5.05 -1.07
N MET A 11 -7.15 -3.82 -0.60
CA MET A 11 -6.91 -2.67 -1.48
C MET A 11 -5.58 -2.82 -2.22
N LYS A 12 -5.59 -2.66 -3.54
CA LYS A 12 -4.41 -2.83 -4.41
C LYS A 12 -3.69 -1.50 -4.63
N PHE A 13 -2.36 -1.55 -4.63
CA PHE A 13 -1.46 -0.43 -4.83
C PHE A 13 -0.47 -0.75 -5.93
N GLU A 14 -0.26 0.22 -6.82
CA GLU A 14 0.75 0.13 -7.86
C GLU A 14 1.71 1.31 -7.73
N GLY A 15 2.99 1.05 -8.00
CA GLY A 15 4.04 2.05 -7.93
C GLY A 15 5.22 1.72 -8.84
N LYS A 16 6.15 2.67 -8.95
CA LYS A 16 7.34 2.49 -9.79
C LYS A 16 8.25 1.40 -9.22
N ASP A 17 8.44 1.41 -7.91
CA ASP A 17 9.29 0.51 -7.13
C ASP A 17 8.60 0.07 -5.81
N GLU A 18 9.19 -0.90 -5.13
CA GLU A 18 8.65 -1.43 -3.87
C GLU A 18 8.59 -0.40 -2.74
N ALA A 19 9.50 0.58 -2.70
CA ALA A 19 9.49 1.58 -1.64
C ALA A 19 8.30 2.53 -1.79
N GLU A 20 7.96 2.90 -3.03
CA GLU A 20 6.75 3.66 -3.33
C GLU A 20 5.49 2.89 -2.90
N VAL A 21 5.40 1.60 -3.24
CA VAL A 21 4.25 0.74 -2.86
C VAL A 21 4.15 0.59 -1.35
N LYS A 22 5.27 0.33 -0.66
CA LYS A 22 5.31 0.21 0.81
C LYS A 22 4.89 1.51 1.49
N LYS A 23 5.34 2.67 0.98
CA LYS A 23 4.93 3.98 1.50
C LYS A 23 3.41 4.18 1.36
N LYS A 24 2.85 3.90 0.19
CA LYS A 24 1.40 4.02 -0.06
C LYS A 24 0.59 3.09 0.84
N MET A 25 1.01 1.84 1.00
CA MET A 25 0.35 0.88 1.89
C MET A 25 0.43 1.33 3.36
N LYS A 26 1.59 1.83 3.82
CA LYS A 26 1.75 2.33 5.19
C LYS A 26 0.85 3.51 5.48
N GLU A 27 0.83 4.50 4.57
CA GLU A 27 -0.01 5.69 4.73
C GLU A 27 -1.52 5.35 4.72
N HIS A 28 -1.94 4.44 3.84
CA HIS A 28 -3.31 3.92 3.84
C HIS A 28 -3.65 3.24 5.17
N ALA A 29 -2.78 2.36 5.65
CA ALA A 29 -2.99 1.65 6.90
C ALA A 29 -3.12 2.62 8.10
N GLU A 30 -2.27 3.65 8.16
CA GLU A 30 -2.29 4.66 9.22
C GLU A 30 -3.54 5.55 9.18
N LYS A 31 -4.07 5.89 7.99
CA LYS A 31 -5.22 6.80 7.86
C LYS A 31 -6.59 6.12 7.87
N HIS A 32 -6.69 4.88 7.40
CA HIS A 32 -7.96 4.17 7.24
C HIS A 32 -8.16 3.02 8.24
N HIS A 33 -7.10 2.54 8.87
CA HIS A 33 -7.12 1.35 9.75
C HIS A 33 -6.28 1.53 11.03
N SER A 34 -6.11 2.79 11.49
CA SER A 34 -5.60 3.12 12.84
C SER A 34 -6.60 2.72 13.91
#